data_AF-A0A962VND1-F1
#
_entry.id   AF-A0A962VND1-F1
#
_cell.length_a   1.000
_cell.length_b   1.000
_cell.length_c   1.000
_cell.angle_alpha   90.00
_cell.angle_beta   90.00
_cell.angle_gamma   90.00
#
_symmetry.space_group_name_H-M   'P 1'
#
loop_
_entity.id
_entity.type
_entity.pdbx_description
1 polymer ?
#
loop_
_entity_poly.entity_id
_entity_poly.type
_entity_poly.pdbx_seq_one_letter_code
_entity_poly.pdbx_strand_id
1 'polypeptide(L)'
;MRVSETERRGRWVGRNPDKDVVREEIWTALERGQHNVGPVWSRIPNFVGADMAAKRLAELECWQRARVVKCNPDAPQIPVRLRALYDGKLLYTPVPELVEGFPFVLLDPDKLAQDGVQFELAATSQGALEH
;
A
#
# COMPACT_ATOMS: atom_id res chain seq x y z
N MET A 1 -11.03 5.21 18.67
CA MET A 1 -9.82 5.86 19.25
C MET A 1 -9.82 7.32 18.81
N ARG A 2 -9.71 8.29 19.73
CA ARG A 2 -9.64 9.71 19.35
C ARG A 2 -8.25 9.99 18.78
N VAL A 3 -8.18 10.47 17.53
CA VAL A 3 -6.94 10.90 16.88
C VAL A 3 -6.39 12.12 17.63
N SER A 4 -5.11 12.13 17.96
CA SER A 4 -4.50 13.27 18.66
C SER A 4 -4.45 14.53 17.77
N GLU A 5 -4.46 15.72 18.37
CA GLU A 5 -4.27 16.97 17.63
C GLU A 5 -2.95 16.97 16.84
N THR A 6 -1.90 16.37 17.39
CA THR A 6 -0.60 16.20 16.73
C THR A 6 -0.70 15.35 15.46
N GLU A 7 -1.45 14.25 15.48
CA GLU A 7 -1.66 13.40 14.30
C GLU A 7 -2.50 14.10 13.23
N ARG A 8 -3.53 14.86 13.63
CA ARG A 8 -4.34 15.68 12.71
C ARG A 8 -3.52 16.77 12.04
N ARG A 9 -2.55 17.33 12.77
CA ARG A 9 -1.66 18.35 12.25
C ARG A 9 -0.73 17.83 11.16
N GLY A 10 -0.57 16.52 10.97
CA GLY A 10 0.15 15.93 9.83
C GLY A 10 1.67 16.17 9.82
N ARG A 11 2.48 15.11 9.66
CA ARG A 11 3.96 15.16 9.54
C ARG A 11 4.44 16.16 8.48
N TRP A 12 3.62 16.44 7.46
CA TRP A 12 4.00 17.20 6.27
C TRP A 12 3.31 18.56 6.14
N VAL A 13 2.53 18.98 7.13
CA VAL A 13 1.83 20.27 7.08
C VAL A 13 2.82 21.43 7.04
N GLY A 14 2.44 22.48 6.30
CA GLY A 14 3.23 23.69 6.09
C GLY A 14 4.23 23.58 4.93
N ARG A 15 4.42 22.40 4.32
CA ARG A 15 5.29 22.25 3.15
C ARG A 15 4.65 22.77 1.87
N ASN A 16 3.33 22.66 1.76
CA ASN A 16 2.56 23.20 0.64
C ASN A 16 1.10 23.39 1.09
N PRO A 17 0.63 24.64 1.26
CA PRO A 17 -0.70 24.92 1.79
C PRO A 17 -1.83 24.30 0.95
N ASP A 18 -1.72 24.34 -0.38
CA ASP A 18 -2.76 23.78 -1.26
C ASP A 18 -2.88 22.26 -1.09
N LYS A 19 -1.75 21.56 -0.93
CA LYS A 19 -1.75 20.12 -0.63
C LYS A 19 -2.28 19.83 0.77
N ASP A 20 -2.07 20.73 1.73
CA ASP A 20 -2.58 20.54 3.10
C ASP A 20 -4.11 20.65 3.12
N VAL A 21 -4.68 21.62 2.41
CA VAL A 21 -6.14 21.76 2.21
C VAL A 21 -6.73 20.46 1.65
N VAL A 22 -6.17 19.96 0.53
CA VAL A 22 -6.68 18.73 -0.10
C VAL A 22 -6.56 17.50 0.81
N ARG A 23 -5.45 17.37 1.56
CA ARG A 23 -5.30 16.25 2.51
C ARG A 23 -6.34 16.33 3.62
N GLU A 24 -6.55 17.50 4.20
CA GLU A 24 -7.54 17.71 5.25
C GLU A 24 -8.95 17.38 4.75
N GLU A 25 -9.33 17.86 3.57
CA GLU A 25 -10.63 17.58 2.95
C GLU A 25 -10.85 16.07 2.75
N ILE A 26 -9.88 15.38 2.14
CA ILE A 26 -10.00 13.94 1.86
C ILE A 26 -9.99 13.10 3.14
N TRP A 27 -9.10 13.40 4.09
CA TRP A 27 -9.04 12.69 5.36
C TRP A 27 -10.33 12.88 6.18
N THR A 28 -10.86 14.09 6.20
CA THR A 28 -12.14 14.40 6.84
C THR A 28 -13.29 13.67 6.17
N ALA A 29 -13.33 13.63 4.84
CA ALA A 29 -14.38 12.93 4.09
C ALA A 29 -14.34 11.42 4.35
N LEU A 30 -13.16 10.80 4.40
CA LEU A 30 -12.99 9.38 4.71
C LEU A 30 -13.52 9.03 6.11
N GLU A 31 -13.21 9.84 7.13
CA GLU A 31 -13.71 9.62 8.49
C GLU A 31 -15.22 9.87 8.62
N ARG A 32 -15.71 10.98 8.04
CA ARG A 32 -17.15 11.33 8.08
C ARG A 32 -18.01 10.29 7.36
N GLY A 33 -17.53 9.78 6.23
CA GLY A 33 -18.17 8.73 5.46
C GLY A 33 -17.96 7.31 6.01
N GLN A 34 -17.16 7.15 7.07
CA GLN A 34 -16.80 5.84 7.64
C GLN A 34 -16.21 4.87 6.59
N HIS A 35 -15.50 5.42 5.61
CA HIS A 35 -14.86 4.64 4.55
C HIS A 35 -13.40 4.31 4.88
N ASN A 36 -12.83 4.90 5.92
CA ASN A 36 -11.48 4.59 6.36
C ASN A 36 -11.37 3.22 7.02
N VAL A 37 -10.29 2.50 6.73
CA VAL A 37 -9.88 1.32 7.48
C VAL A 37 -8.71 1.71 8.35
N GLY A 38 -8.99 1.91 9.64
CA GLY A 38 -7.99 2.42 10.58
C GLY A 38 -7.72 3.93 10.39
N PRO A 39 -6.56 4.42 10.85
CA PRO A 39 -6.25 5.85 10.87
C PRO A 39 -5.99 6.44 9.48
N VAL A 40 -6.41 7.69 9.26
CA VAL A 40 -6.21 8.40 7.98
C VAL A 40 -5.16 9.50 8.05
N TRP A 41 -5.07 10.18 9.20
CA TRP A 41 -4.27 11.40 9.34
C TRP A 41 -2.77 11.07 9.32
N SER A 42 -2.03 11.93 8.62
CA SER A 42 -0.56 11.87 8.51
C SER A 42 0.02 10.59 7.87
N ARG A 43 -0.78 9.84 7.10
CA ARG A 43 -0.36 8.60 6.43
C ARG A 43 -1.09 8.39 5.10
N ILE A 44 -0.72 7.35 4.36
CA ILE A 44 -1.49 6.89 3.19
C ILE A 44 -2.73 6.14 3.73
N PRO A 45 -3.97 6.67 3.56
CA PRO A 45 -5.15 6.08 4.19
C PRO A 45 -5.53 4.75 3.56
N ASN A 46 -5.87 3.78 4.40
CA ASN A 46 -6.58 2.59 3.93
C ASN A 46 -8.09 2.84 3.90
N PHE A 47 -8.81 2.13 3.05
CA PHE A 47 -10.22 2.39 2.78
C PHE A 47 -11.01 1.11 2.46
N VAL A 48 -12.31 1.14 2.74
CA VAL A 48 -13.25 0.08 2.40
C VAL A 48 -13.34 -0.04 0.87
N GLY A 49 -13.11 -1.24 0.35
CA GLY A 49 -13.10 -1.50 -1.09
C GLY A 49 -11.71 -1.44 -1.75
N ALA A 50 -10.62 -1.37 -0.98
CA ALA A 50 -9.25 -1.47 -1.52
C ALA A 50 -9.01 -2.79 -2.29
N ASP A 51 -9.62 -3.88 -1.84
CA ASP A 51 -9.66 -5.18 -2.50
C ASP A 51 -10.40 -5.12 -3.85
N MET A 52 -11.57 -4.48 -3.88
CA MET A 52 -12.34 -4.27 -5.10
C MET A 52 -11.64 -3.35 -6.10
N ALA A 53 -10.92 -2.33 -5.61
CA ALA A 53 -10.07 -1.49 -6.43
C ALA A 53 -8.92 -2.30 -7.05
N ALA A 54 -8.25 -3.15 -6.28
CA ALA A 54 -7.21 -4.05 -6.79
C ALA A 54 -7.76 -5.07 -7.80
N LYS A 55 -8.98 -5.59 -7.59
CA LYS A 55 -9.67 -6.43 -8.57
C LYS A 55 -9.88 -5.70 -9.91
N ARG A 56 -10.42 -4.48 -9.88
CA ARG A 56 -10.64 -3.67 -11.09
C ARG A 56 -9.32 -3.34 -11.81
N LEU A 57 -8.26 -3.06 -11.06
CA LEU A 57 -6.91 -2.89 -11.63
C LEU A 57 -6.47 -4.15 -12.39
N ALA A 58 -6.74 -5.33 -11.84
CA ALA A 58 -6.36 -6.61 -12.43
C ALA A 58 -7.11 -6.95 -13.73
N GLU A 59 -8.31 -6.38 -13.91
CA GLU A 59 -9.12 -6.54 -15.10
C GLU A 59 -8.59 -5.75 -16.31
N LEU A 60 -7.66 -4.80 -16.10
CA LEU A 60 -7.08 -4.00 -17.19
C LEU A 60 -6.11 -4.82 -18.03
N GLU A 61 -6.12 -4.60 -19.35
CA GLU A 61 -5.19 -5.30 -20.25
C GLU A 61 -3.72 -5.04 -19.92
N CYS A 62 -3.39 -3.83 -19.45
CA CYS A 62 -2.03 -3.49 -19.06
C CYS A 62 -1.54 -4.34 -17.88
N TRP A 63 -2.42 -4.67 -16.94
CA TRP A 63 -2.13 -5.59 -15.85
C TRP A 63 -1.98 -7.03 -16.36
N GLN A 64 -2.91 -7.49 -17.19
CA GLN A 64 -2.89 -8.86 -17.73
C GLN A 64 -1.62 -9.15 -18.51
N ARG A 65 -1.14 -8.18 -19.31
CA ARG A 65 0.11 -8.29 -20.07
C ARG A 65 1.37 -8.14 -19.21
N ALA A 66 1.28 -7.52 -18.04
CA ALA A 66 2.43 -7.26 -17.18
C ALA A 66 2.98 -8.57 -16.59
N ARG A 67 4.30 -8.76 -16.72
CA ARG A 67 5.06 -9.83 -16.04
C ARG A 67 5.73 -9.35 -14.75
N VAL A 68 5.95 -8.04 -14.64
CA VAL A 68 6.60 -7.39 -13.51
C VAL A 68 5.71 -6.24 -13.05
N VAL A 69 5.48 -6.14 -11.75
CA VAL A 69 4.67 -5.10 -11.10
C VAL A 69 5.52 -4.42 -10.04
N LYS A 70 5.47 -3.09 -9.97
CA LYS A 70 5.96 -2.34 -8.81
C LYS A 70 4.78 -1.83 -8.01
N CYS A 71 4.77 -2.10 -6.72
CA CYS A 71 3.71 -1.65 -5.82
C CYS A 71 4.35 -1.03 -4.56
N ASN A 72 3.75 0.01 -3.97
CA ASN A 72 4.28 0.57 -2.70
C ASN A 72 3.96 -0.38 -1.54
N PRO A 73 4.64 -0.31 -0.39
CA PRO A 73 4.42 -1.23 0.73
C PRO A 73 3.19 -0.86 1.61
N ASP A 74 2.54 0.28 1.38
CA ASP A 74 1.43 0.77 2.20
C ASP A 74 0.23 -0.20 2.27
N ALA A 75 -0.46 -0.21 3.40
CA ALA A 75 -1.60 -1.08 3.69
C ALA A 75 -2.72 -1.10 2.62
N PRO A 76 -3.20 0.03 2.05
CA PRO A 76 -4.24 -0.02 1.00
C PRO A 76 -3.80 -0.75 -0.26
N GLN A 77 -2.50 -0.95 -0.46
CA GLN A 77 -1.97 -1.64 -1.63
C GLN A 77 -1.66 -3.12 -1.37
N ILE A 78 -1.87 -3.65 -0.15
CA ILE A 78 -1.76 -5.09 0.13
C ILE A 78 -2.55 -5.93 -0.89
N PRO A 79 -3.82 -5.60 -1.22
CA PRO A 79 -4.58 -6.41 -2.19
C PRO A 79 -3.99 -6.38 -3.60
N VAL A 80 -3.34 -5.29 -4.01
CA VAL A 80 -2.63 -5.19 -5.29
C VAL A 80 -1.41 -6.10 -5.30
N ARG A 81 -0.62 -6.10 -4.22
CA ARG A 81 0.54 -6.98 -4.05
C ARG A 81 0.13 -8.46 -4.06
N LEU A 82 -0.94 -8.80 -3.34
CA LEU A 82 -1.48 -10.16 -3.35
C LEU A 82 -1.91 -10.61 -4.75
N ARG A 83 -2.64 -9.76 -5.47
CA ARG A 83 -3.05 -10.10 -6.83
C ARG A 83 -1.83 -10.31 -7.74
N ALA A 84 -0.79 -9.48 -7.62
CA ALA A 84 0.43 -9.65 -8.42
C ALA A 84 1.07 -11.02 -8.16
N LEU A 85 1.20 -11.41 -6.88
CA LEU A 85 1.78 -12.70 -6.49
C LEU A 85 0.92 -13.88 -6.98
N TYR A 86 -0.40 -13.83 -6.77
CA TYR A 86 -1.31 -14.89 -7.25
C TYR A 86 -1.39 -15.00 -8.77
N ASP A 87 -1.21 -13.90 -9.49
CA ASP A 87 -1.16 -13.88 -10.95
C ASP A 87 0.24 -14.29 -11.50
N GLY A 88 1.15 -14.76 -10.63
CA GLY A 88 2.48 -15.24 -11.00
C GLY A 88 3.43 -14.14 -11.49
N LYS A 89 3.24 -12.90 -11.03
CA LYS A 89 4.04 -11.74 -11.46
C LYS A 89 5.20 -11.50 -10.51
N LEU A 90 6.35 -11.11 -11.05
CA LEU A 90 7.44 -10.58 -10.23
C LEU A 90 7.01 -9.25 -9.61
N LEU A 91 7.13 -9.12 -8.29
CA LEU A 91 6.67 -7.95 -7.56
C LEU A 91 7.86 -7.21 -6.94
N TYR A 92 8.04 -5.95 -7.32
CA TYR A 92 8.96 -5.04 -6.64
C TYR A 92 8.23 -4.15 -5.64
N THR A 93 8.73 -4.10 -4.40
CA THR A 93 8.27 -3.14 -3.38
C THR A 93 9.43 -2.26 -2.91
N PRO A 94 9.25 -0.93 -2.79
CA PRO A 94 10.27 -0.06 -2.19
C PRO A 94 10.51 -0.42 -0.73
N VAL A 95 11.77 -0.28 -0.29
CA VAL A 95 12.10 -0.30 1.14
C VAL A 95 11.52 0.95 1.81
N PRO A 96 10.71 0.83 2.88
CA PRO A 96 10.18 1.97 3.61
C PRO A 96 11.29 2.91 4.07
N GLU A 97 11.14 4.20 3.77
CA GLU A 97 12.09 5.27 4.11
C GLU A 97 13.53 5.06 3.61
N LEU A 98 13.77 4.10 2.70
CA LEU A 98 15.08 3.78 2.11
C LEU A 98 16.18 3.53 3.16
N VAL A 99 15.82 2.87 4.27
CA VAL A 99 16.74 2.63 5.40
C VAL A 99 17.72 1.49 5.17
N GLU A 100 17.49 0.64 4.17
CA GLU A 100 18.33 -0.49 3.83
C GLU A 100 19.36 -0.16 2.74
N GLY A 101 20.36 -1.02 2.57
CA GLY A 101 21.39 -0.90 1.53
C GLY A 101 20.88 -1.07 0.09
N PHE A 102 19.61 -1.41 -0.09
CA PHE A 102 18.95 -1.55 -1.39
C PHE A 102 17.62 -0.79 -1.42
N PRO A 103 17.23 -0.20 -2.56
CA PRO A 103 16.03 0.64 -2.64
C PRO A 103 14.71 -0.15 -2.83
N PHE A 104 14.79 -1.42 -3.27
CA PHE A 104 13.63 -2.27 -3.54
C PHE A 104 13.91 -3.71 -3.14
N VAL A 105 12.86 -4.41 -2.70
CA VAL A 105 12.84 -5.87 -2.59
C VAL A 105 12.11 -6.46 -3.80
N LEU A 106 12.61 -7.58 -4.30
CA LEU A 106 11.94 -8.44 -5.26
C LEU A 106 11.26 -9.58 -4.53
N LEU A 107 9.94 -9.69 -4.70
CA LEU A 107 9.14 -10.83 -4.30
C LEU A 107 8.85 -11.67 -5.56
N ASP A 108 9.46 -12.84 -5.62
CA ASP A 108 9.25 -13.83 -6.68
C ASP A 108 8.26 -14.91 -6.17
N PRO A 109 7.07 -15.05 -6.78
CA PRO A 109 6.06 -15.97 -6.29
C PRO A 109 6.50 -17.44 -6.33
N ASP A 110 7.34 -17.83 -7.29
CA ASP A 110 7.83 -19.21 -7.40
C ASP A 110 8.80 -19.53 -6.26
N LYS A 111 9.68 -18.57 -5.94
CA LYS A 111 10.60 -18.69 -4.80
C LYS A 111 9.85 -18.71 -3.47
N LEU A 112 8.90 -17.81 -3.27
CA LEU A 112 8.09 -17.76 -2.06
C LEU A 112 7.33 -19.08 -1.84
N ALA A 113 6.75 -19.65 -2.91
CA ALA A 113 6.06 -20.94 -2.84
C ALA A 113 7.04 -22.10 -2.52
N GLN A 114 8.23 -22.10 -3.11
CA GLN A 114 9.28 -23.07 -2.81
C GLN A 114 9.73 -23.01 -1.34
N ASP A 115 9.83 -21.80 -0.80
CA ASP A 115 10.23 -21.55 0.59
C ASP A 115 9.06 -21.70 1.59
N GLY A 116 7.85 -22.01 1.12
CA GLY A 116 6.65 -22.20 1.95
C GLY A 116 6.07 -20.91 2.54
N VAL A 117 6.47 -19.75 2.02
CA VAL A 117 6.04 -18.43 2.49
C VAL A 117 4.65 -18.12 1.93
N GLN A 118 3.71 -17.78 2.81
CA GLN A 118 2.36 -17.37 2.40
C GLN A 118 2.39 -15.99 1.75
N PHE A 119 1.66 -15.82 0.64
CA PHE A 119 1.62 -14.55 -0.08
C PHE A 119 1.01 -13.42 0.77
N GLU A 120 0.06 -13.74 1.65
CA GLU A 120 -0.52 -12.82 2.64
C GLU A 120 0.52 -12.23 3.57
N LEU A 121 1.50 -13.03 3.98
CA LEU A 121 2.61 -12.58 4.82
C LEU A 121 3.57 -11.70 4.00
N ALA A 122 4.04 -12.21 2.85
CA ALA A 122 4.98 -11.52 1.97
C ALA A 122 4.42 -10.20 1.42
N ALA A 123 3.11 -10.08 1.25
CA ALA A 123 2.47 -8.86 0.77
C ALA A 123 2.39 -7.76 1.84
N THR A 124 2.71 -8.01 3.12
CA THR A 124 2.78 -6.94 4.13
C THR A 124 4.05 -6.10 3.97
N SER A 125 4.08 -4.87 4.51
CA SER A 125 5.30 -4.05 4.45
C SER A 125 6.47 -4.69 5.18
N GLN A 126 6.21 -5.43 6.26
CA GLN A 126 7.24 -6.09 7.05
C GLN A 126 7.65 -7.42 6.40
N GLY A 127 6.69 -8.27 6.04
CA GLY A 127 6.99 -9.55 5.39
C GLY A 127 7.70 -9.39 4.06
N ALA A 128 7.45 -8.30 3.32
CA ALA A 128 8.18 -8.00 2.09
C ALA A 128 9.66 -7.65 2.29
N LEU A 129 10.10 -7.34 3.52
CA LEU A 129 11.54 -7.13 3.84
C LEU A 129 12.19 -8.41 4.38
N GLU A 130 11.38 -9.37 4.86
CA GLU A 130 11.84 -10.61 5.50
C GLU A 130 12.04 -11.75 4.49
N HIS A 131 11.47 -11.65 3.29
CA HIS A 131 11.41 -12.69 2.25
C HIS A 131 11.77 -12.15 0.87
#